data_AF-A0A970ZNP4-F1
#
_entry.id   AF-A0A970ZNP4-F1
#
_cell.length_a   1.000
_cell.length_b   1.000
_cell.length_c   1.000
_cell.angle_alpha   90.00
_cell.angle_beta   90.00
_cell.angle_gamma   90.00
#
_symmetry.space_group_name_H-M   'P 1'
#
loop_
_entity.id
_entity.type
_entity.pdbx_description
1 polymer ?
#
loop_
_entity_poly.entity_id
_entity_poly.type
_entity_poly.pdbx_seq_one_letter_code
_entity_poly.pdbx_strand_id
1 'polypeptide(L)'
;MRERDILRLLDTPSVLKRIREQLAHYQRKLVELAEDDQIRDKADQENILRFLRDKQLPIHPATIEEVMKNFASSACSYSVVRRQLTWHIGAIPTVATIADALAGVFSDERFRNDDYWRPSSLKELVLDLAARLRLTDARDRGSREIRPRILRVLHDGASVIETRSKNGPAQYYSDIEWHLTSPETAWKMLSDFSAKICHMGEGLSADFMKNIGFQVFVKPDFHFLRQLPELAG
;
A
#
# COMPACT_ATOMS: atom_id res chain seq x y z
N MET A 1 19.94 -20.40 23.88
CA MET A 1 18.50 -20.70 24.06
C MET A 1 17.97 -21.11 22.70
N ARG A 2 17.46 -22.33 22.53
CA ARG A 2 17.10 -22.84 21.19
C ARG A 2 15.69 -22.34 20.82
N GLU A 3 15.42 -22.13 19.55
CA GLU A 3 14.13 -21.63 19.01
C GLU A 3 12.91 -22.41 19.52
N ARG A 4 13.07 -23.72 19.78
CA ARG A 4 12.08 -24.59 20.41
C ARG A 4 11.73 -24.24 21.87
N ASP A 5 12.65 -23.63 22.61
CA ASP A 5 12.44 -23.23 24.00
C ASP A 5 11.66 -21.90 24.08
N ILE A 6 11.84 -21.01 23.08
CA ILE A 6 11.09 -19.76 22.95
C ILE A 6 9.64 -20.04 22.56
N LEU A 7 9.41 -20.95 21.61
CA LEU A 7 8.06 -21.34 21.19
C LEU A 7 7.27 -22.02 22.33
N ARG A 8 7.93 -22.85 23.15
CA ARG A 8 7.30 -23.46 24.35
C ARG A 8 6.94 -22.45 25.44
N LEU A 9 7.69 -21.36 25.57
CA LEU A 9 7.39 -20.28 26.53
C LEU A 9 6.19 -19.44 26.07
N LEU A 10 6.03 -19.23 24.76
CA LEU A 10 4.89 -18.49 24.18
C LEU A 10 3.57 -19.27 24.23
N ASP A 11 3.61 -20.60 24.34
CA ASP A 11 2.44 -21.49 24.39
C ASP A 11 1.78 -21.62 25.77
N THR A 12 2.25 -20.87 26.77
CA THR A 12 1.64 -20.92 28.10
C THR A 12 0.38 -20.03 28.10
N PRO A 13 -0.81 -20.53 28.47
CA PRO A 13 -2.04 -19.73 28.46
C PRO A 13 -1.95 -18.41 29.24
N SER A 14 -1.11 -18.37 30.28
CA SER A 14 -0.80 -17.16 31.06
C SER A 14 0.01 -16.12 30.27
N VAL A 15 0.97 -16.56 29.44
CA VAL A 15 1.78 -15.70 28.57
C VAL A 15 0.92 -15.14 27.44
N LEU A 16 0.10 -15.97 26.79
CA LEU A 16 -0.86 -15.51 25.77
C LEU A 16 -1.87 -14.52 26.34
N LYS A 17 -2.39 -14.75 27.55
CA LYS A 17 -3.29 -13.81 28.23
C LYS A 17 -2.60 -12.46 28.46
N ARG A 18 -1.37 -12.46 28.99
CA ARG A 18 -0.60 -11.24 29.24
C ARG A 18 -0.28 -10.47 27.95
N ILE A 19 0.07 -11.19 26.87
CA ILE A 19 0.29 -10.59 25.54
C ILE A 19 -1.01 -9.94 25.04
N ARG A 20 -2.15 -10.62 25.15
CA ARG A 20 -3.45 -10.05 24.76
C ARG A 20 -3.82 -8.80 25.57
N GLU A 21 -3.57 -8.81 26.87
CA GLU A 21 -3.78 -7.65 27.74
C GLU A 21 -2.88 -6.47 27.37
N GLN A 22 -1.61 -6.72 27.05
CA GLN A 22 -0.69 -5.69 26.56
C GLN A 22 -1.11 -5.14 25.19
N LEU A 23 -1.52 -5.99 24.26
CA LEU A 23 -2.03 -5.56 22.95
C LEU A 23 -3.28 -4.71 23.10
N ALA A 24 -4.21 -5.10 23.97
CA ALA A 24 -5.41 -4.31 24.27
C ALA A 24 -5.07 -2.95 24.91
N HIS A 25 -4.06 -2.92 25.79
CA HIS A 25 -3.55 -1.68 26.37
C HIS A 25 -2.94 -0.75 25.33
N TYR A 26 -2.08 -1.25 24.45
CA TYR A 26 -1.51 -0.45 23.37
C TYR A 26 -2.57 0.03 22.38
N GLN A 27 -3.55 -0.81 22.06
CA GLN A 27 -4.67 -0.42 21.21
C GLN A 27 -5.42 0.79 21.79
N ARG A 28 -5.70 0.81 23.11
CA ARG A 28 -6.33 1.96 23.77
C ARG A 28 -5.49 3.22 23.66
N LYS A 29 -4.20 3.13 23.97
CA LYS A 29 -3.27 4.28 23.83
C LYS A 29 -3.22 4.83 22.40
N LEU A 30 -3.24 3.95 21.39
CA LEU A 30 -3.25 4.37 19.99
C LEU A 30 -4.57 5.04 19.60
N VAL A 31 -5.70 4.62 20.16
CA VAL A 31 -6.99 5.32 19.98
C VAL A 31 -6.95 6.69 20.64
N GLU A 32 -6.49 6.79 21.90
CA GLU A 32 -6.35 8.07 22.60
C GLU A 32 -5.44 9.05 21.83
N LEU A 33 -4.31 8.55 21.31
CA LEU A 33 -3.42 9.33 20.45
C LEU A 33 -4.13 9.75 19.16
N ALA A 34 -4.87 8.84 18.53
CA ALA A 34 -5.64 9.11 17.32
C ALA A 34 -6.78 10.11 17.54
N GLU A 35 -7.32 10.24 18.75
CA GLU A 35 -8.35 11.24 19.09
C GLU A 35 -7.74 12.61 19.41
N ASP A 36 -6.43 12.71 19.56
CA ASP A 36 -5.72 13.99 19.74
C ASP A 36 -5.66 14.75 18.40
N ASP A 37 -6.33 15.90 18.35
CA ASP A 37 -6.37 16.84 17.22
C ASP A 37 -4.98 17.38 16.80
N GLN A 38 -3.92 17.09 17.54
CA GLN A 38 -2.54 17.40 17.13
C GLN A 38 -1.96 16.43 16.09
N ILE A 39 -2.62 15.31 15.77
CA ILE A 39 -2.24 14.46 14.63
C ILE A 39 -2.55 15.20 13.33
N ARG A 40 -1.49 15.45 12.53
CA ARG A 40 -1.53 16.39 11.40
C ARG A 40 -2.34 15.95 10.18
N ASP A 41 -2.70 14.66 10.05
CA ASP A 41 -3.44 14.15 8.90
C ASP A 41 -4.77 13.52 9.34
N LYS A 42 -5.87 14.23 9.05
CA LYS A 42 -7.23 13.79 9.36
C LYS A 42 -7.63 12.49 8.67
N ALA A 43 -7.08 12.20 7.48
CA ALA A 43 -7.39 10.98 6.77
C ALA A 43 -6.70 9.77 7.44
N ASP A 44 -5.45 9.92 7.88
CA ASP A 44 -4.78 8.90 8.67
C ASP A 44 -5.48 8.71 10.02
N GLN A 45 -5.91 9.80 10.66
CA GLN A 45 -6.67 9.79 11.90
C GLN A 45 -7.98 8.97 11.77
N GLU A 46 -8.81 9.26 10.76
CA GLU A 46 -10.04 8.52 10.50
C GLU A 46 -9.78 7.03 10.23
N ASN A 47 -8.75 6.71 9.44
CA ASN A 47 -8.40 5.32 9.14
C ASN A 47 -7.96 4.55 10.40
N ILE A 48 -7.16 5.19 11.27
CA ILE A 48 -6.72 4.60 12.54
C ILE A 48 -7.94 4.34 13.45
N LEU A 49 -8.85 5.32 13.58
CA LEU A 49 -10.04 5.16 14.41
C LEU A 49 -10.98 4.07 13.86
N ARG A 50 -11.24 4.06 12.54
CA ARG A 50 -12.07 3.01 11.91
C ARG A 50 -11.51 1.61 12.17
N PHE A 51 -10.19 1.44 12.10
CA PHE A 51 -9.55 0.15 12.32
C PHE A 51 -9.48 -0.23 13.81
N LEU A 52 -8.98 0.66 14.67
CA LEU A 52 -8.72 0.34 16.08
C LEU A 52 -9.99 0.35 16.92
N ARG A 53 -10.87 1.35 16.73
CA ARG A 53 -12.11 1.53 17.50
C ARG A 53 -13.26 0.74 16.87
N ASP A 54 -13.55 1.02 15.60
CA ASP A 54 -14.78 0.54 14.96
C ASP A 54 -14.63 -0.87 14.36
N LYS A 55 -13.42 -1.44 14.40
CA LYS A 55 -13.08 -2.76 13.84
C LYS A 55 -13.48 -2.90 12.37
N GLN A 56 -13.59 -1.77 11.66
CA GLN A 56 -13.89 -1.74 10.24
C GLN A 56 -12.63 -2.07 9.47
N LEU A 57 -12.71 -3.11 8.65
CA LEU A 57 -11.63 -3.52 7.77
C LEU A 57 -11.79 -2.83 6.41
N PRO A 58 -10.68 -2.48 5.74
CA PRO A 58 -10.69 -2.15 4.33
C PRO A 58 -11.47 -3.20 3.54
N ILE A 59 -12.45 -2.74 2.75
CA ILE A 59 -13.27 -3.59 1.90
C ILE A 59 -12.54 -3.78 0.58
N HIS A 60 -12.62 -4.99 0.01
CA HIS A 60 -12.14 -5.24 -1.34
C HIS A 60 -12.74 -4.23 -2.33
N PRO A 61 -11.92 -3.52 -3.11
CA PRO A 61 -12.42 -2.70 -4.20
C PRO A 61 -13.33 -3.51 -5.13
N ALA A 62 -14.44 -2.93 -5.58
CA ALA A 62 -15.42 -3.64 -6.40
C ALA A 62 -14.94 -3.81 -7.84
N THR A 63 -14.02 -2.95 -8.29
CA THR A 63 -13.54 -2.87 -9.68
C THR A 63 -12.03 -2.92 -9.78
N ILE A 64 -11.50 -3.30 -10.95
CA ILE A 64 -10.04 -3.32 -11.18
C ILE A 64 -9.48 -1.90 -11.28
N GLU A 65 -10.27 -0.95 -11.75
CA GLU A 65 -9.96 0.47 -11.78
C GLU A 65 -9.67 1.01 -10.36
N GLU A 66 -10.50 0.64 -9.39
CA GLU A 66 -10.25 0.99 -7.98
C GLU A 66 -9.03 0.24 -7.41
N VAL A 67 -8.81 -1.02 -7.79
CA VAL A 67 -7.55 -1.73 -7.45
C VAL A 67 -6.34 -0.97 -7.98
N MET A 68 -6.41 -0.47 -9.21
CA MET A 68 -5.34 0.33 -9.84
C MET A 68 -5.12 1.67 -9.14
N LYS A 69 -6.17 2.36 -8.68
CA LYS A 69 -6.05 3.59 -7.87
C LYS A 69 -5.41 3.30 -6.51
N ASN A 70 -5.80 2.20 -5.86
CA ASN A 70 -5.17 1.74 -4.61
C ASN A 70 -3.68 1.43 -4.82
N PHE A 71 -3.36 0.72 -5.90
CA PHE A 71 -1.99 0.43 -6.30
C PHE A 71 -1.18 1.70 -6.49
N ALA A 72 -1.68 2.67 -7.28
CA ALA A 72 -1.00 3.93 -7.54
C ALA A 72 -0.76 4.73 -6.25
N SER A 73 -1.77 4.80 -5.38
CA SER A 73 -1.69 5.48 -4.08
C SER A 73 -0.57 4.88 -3.22
N SER A 74 -0.54 3.55 -3.08
CA SER A 74 0.51 2.86 -2.30
C SER A 74 1.90 2.97 -2.95
N ALA A 75 2.01 2.80 -4.28
CA ALA A 75 3.26 2.92 -5.01
C ALA A 75 3.86 4.33 -4.90
N CYS A 76 3.01 5.36 -4.84
CA CYS A 76 3.41 6.76 -4.71
C CYS A 76 3.58 7.23 -3.26
N SER A 77 3.36 6.34 -2.28
CA SER A 77 3.37 6.69 -0.86
C SER A 77 4.79 6.90 -0.27
N TYR A 78 5.85 6.62 -1.03
CA TYR A 78 7.23 6.88 -0.59
C TYR A 78 7.54 8.38 -0.50
N SER A 79 8.30 8.80 0.51
CA SER A 79 8.44 10.20 0.94
C SER A 79 8.79 11.20 -0.17
N VAL A 80 9.68 10.84 -1.09
CA VAL A 80 10.10 11.73 -2.20
C VAL A 80 8.96 11.94 -3.20
N VAL A 81 8.28 10.86 -3.60
CA VAL A 81 7.16 10.91 -4.56
C VAL A 81 5.94 11.57 -3.91
N ARG A 82 5.63 11.17 -2.68
CA ARG A 82 4.54 11.73 -1.86
C ARG A 82 4.67 13.24 -1.74
N ARG A 83 5.87 13.75 -1.42
CA ARG A 83 6.11 15.20 -1.27
C ARG A 83 5.78 15.98 -2.55
N GLN A 84 6.19 15.47 -3.72
CA GLN A 84 5.87 16.14 -4.97
C GLN A 84 4.37 16.15 -5.25
N LEU A 85 3.70 15.00 -5.07
CA LEU A 85 2.26 14.91 -5.28
C LEU A 85 1.50 15.82 -4.32
N THR A 86 1.91 15.88 -3.05
CA THR A 86 1.33 16.79 -2.05
C THR A 86 1.46 18.26 -2.45
N TRP A 87 2.56 18.63 -3.10
CA TRP A 87 2.75 19.99 -3.62
C TRP A 87 1.70 20.35 -4.68
N HIS A 88 1.24 19.38 -5.47
CA HIS A 88 0.25 19.61 -6.52
C HIS A 88 -1.20 19.67 -6.01
N ILE A 89 -1.54 18.92 -4.96
CA ILE A 89 -2.93 18.84 -4.45
C ILE A 89 -3.14 19.50 -3.08
N GLY A 90 -2.07 19.99 -2.43
CA GLY A 90 -2.13 20.64 -1.11
C GLY A 90 -2.33 19.68 0.07
N ALA A 91 -2.41 18.37 -0.16
CA ALA A 91 -2.66 17.33 0.85
C ALA A 91 -1.89 16.03 0.54
N ILE A 92 -1.84 15.10 1.48
CA ILE A 92 -1.25 13.76 1.22
C ILE A 92 -2.16 13.02 0.22
N PRO A 93 -1.60 12.47 -0.88
CA PRO A 93 -2.40 11.71 -1.83
C PRO A 93 -3.01 10.47 -1.17
N THR A 94 -4.29 10.32 -1.38
CA THR A 94 -5.11 9.17 -0.97
C THR A 94 -5.67 8.49 -2.22
N VAL A 95 -6.31 7.33 -2.05
CA VAL A 95 -7.00 6.65 -3.16
C VAL A 95 -8.01 7.58 -3.87
N ALA A 96 -8.68 8.45 -3.12
CA ALA A 96 -9.66 9.40 -3.65
C ALA A 96 -9.02 10.56 -4.43
N THR A 97 -7.76 10.92 -4.14
CA THR A 97 -7.10 12.11 -4.68
C THR A 97 -5.89 11.81 -5.58
N ILE A 98 -5.49 10.54 -5.70
CA ILE A 98 -4.34 10.14 -6.52
C ILE A 98 -4.54 10.47 -8.00
N ALA A 99 -5.77 10.40 -8.50
CA ALA A 99 -6.14 10.81 -9.85
C ALA A 99 -5.84 12.29 -10.11
N ASP A 100 -6.30 13.16 -9.20
CA ASP A 100 -6.03 14.60 -9.27
C ASP A 100 -4.54 14.92 -9.13
N ALA A 101 -3.84 14.19 -8.26
CA ALA A 101 -2.41 14.39 -8.04
C ALA A 101 -1.59 14.05 -9.30
N LEU A 102 -1.91 12.94 -9.95
CA LEU A 102 -1.25 12.53 -11.20
C LEU A 102 -1.62 13.46 -12.36
N ALA A 103 -2.89 13.87 -12.45
CA ALA A 103 -3.33 14.87 -13.42
C ALA A 103 -2.56 16.18 -13.26
N GLY A 104 -2.31 16.64 -12.02
CA GLY A 104 -1.50 17.81 -11.72
C GLY A 104 -0.01 17.63 -12.08
N VAL A 105 0.60 16.50 -11.71
CA VAL A 105 2.02 16.23 -11.97
C VAL A 105 2.34 16.16 -13.47
N PHE A 106 1.45 15.55 -14.25
CA PHE A 106 1.64 15.31 -15.68
C PHE A 106 0.89 16.29 -16.58
N SER A 107 0.07 17.17 -16.00
CA SER A 107 -0.82 18.07 -16.73
C SER A 107 -1.70 17.34 -17.75
N ASP A 108 -2.33 16.24 -17.31
CA ASP A 108 -3.11 15.33 -18.15
C ASP A 108 -4.42 14.92 -17.49
N GLU A 109 -5.54 15.40 -18.05
CA GLU A 109 -6.89 15.15 -17.55
C GLU A 109 -7.34 13.70 -17.64
N ARG A 110 -6.67 12.86 -18.46
CA ARG A 110 -7.05 11.45 -18.62
C ARG A 110 -6.93 10.67 -17.31
N PHE A 111 -6.06 11.09 -16.39
CA PHE A 111 -6.00 10.50 -15.03
C PHE A 111 -7.28 10.69 -14.22
N ARG A 112 -8.12 11.69 -14.53
CA ARG A 112 -9.40 11.92 -13.86
C ARG A 112 -10.55 11.10 -14.47
N ASN A 113 -10.31 10.43 -15.60
CA ASN A 113 -11.29 9.57 -16.23
C ASN A 113 -11.05 8.12 -15.78
N ASP A 114 -12.07 7.52 -15.15
CA ASP A 114 -12.04 6.17 -14.61
C ASP A 114 -11.75 5.09 -15.65
N ASP A 115 -12.12 5.28 -16.92
CA ASP A 115 -11.82 4.32 -17.98
C ASP A 115 -10.30 4.15 -18.21
N TYR A 116 -9.51 5.20 -17.97
CA TYR A 116 -8.05 5.15 -18.08
C TYR A 116 -7.38 4.42 -16.92
N TRP A 117 -8.12 4.10 -15.86
CA TRP A 117 -7.61 3.29 -14.75
C TRP A 117 -7.70 1.79 -15.02
N ARG A 118 -8.29 1.38 -16.14
CA ARG A 118 -8.15 0.00 -16.61
C ARG A 118 -6.69 -0.31 -16.90
N PRO A 119 -6.16 -1.48 -16.53
CA PRO A 119 -4.75 -1.79 -16.71
C PRO A 119 -4.23 -1.62 -18.14
N SER A 120 -5.01 -2.04 -19.15
CA SER A 120 -4.66 -1.86 -20.56
C SER A 120 -4.54 -0.39 -20.94
N SER A 121 -5.58 0.40 -20.64
CA SER A 121 -5.64 1.83 -20.92
C SER A 121 -4.58 2.63 -20.17
N LEU A 122 -4.27 2.27 -18.92
CA LEU A 122 -3.24 2.95 -18.14
C LEU A 122 -1.84 2.72 -18.72
N LYS A 123 -1.53 1.50 -19.19
CA LYS A 123 -0.25 1.23 -19.86
C LYS A 123 -0.08 2.10 -21.09
N GLU A 124 -1.12 2.19 -21.92
CA GLU A 124 -1.09 3.02 -23.14
C GLU A 124 -0.93 4.50 -22.80
N LEU A 125 -1.68 5.01 -21.82
CA LEU A 125 -1.55 6.37 -21.33
C LEU A 125 -0.13 6.68 -20.85
N VAL A 126 0.47 5.77 -20.07
CA VAL A 126 1.83 5.94 -19.57
C VAL A 126 2.85 5.98 -20.71
N LEU A 127 2.73 5.11 -21.71
CA LEU A 127 3.64 5.09 -22.86
C LEU A 127 3.52 6.36 -23.70
N ASP A 128 2.29 6.84 -23.93
CA ASP A 128 2.04 8.12 -24.59
C ASP A 128 2.67 9.29 -23.81
N LEU A 129 2.43 9.36 -22.51
CA LEU A 129 3.01 10.38 -21.62
C LEU A 129 4.54 10.38 -21.68
N ALA A 130 5.16 9.20 -21.59
CA ALA A 130 6.61 9.06 -21.68
C ALA A 130 7.14 9.59 -23.01
N ALA A 131 6.47 9.28 -24.12
CA ALA A 131 6.84 9.77 -25.45
C ALA A 131 6.68 11.30 -25.56
N ARG A 132 5.54 11.86 -25.14
CA ARG A 132 5.26 13.31 -25.19
C ARG A 132 6.24 14.13 -24.37
N LEU A 133 6.60 13.63 -23.19
CA LEU A 133 7.53 14.28 -22.26
C LEU A 133 9.00 14.01 -22.59
N ARG A 134 9.28 13.26 -23.67
CA ARG A 134 10.64 12.82 -24.06
C ARG A 134 11.39 12.15 -22.91
N LEU A 135 10.66 11.41 -22.08
CA LEU A 135 11.22 10.61 -21.01
C LEU A 135 11.70 9.31 -21.65
N THR A 136 12.87 9.37 -22.28
CA THR A 136 13.57 8.26 -22.94
C THR A 136 13.66 7.02 -22.05
N ASP A 137 13.59 7.23 -20.74
CA ASP A 137 13.91 6.29 -19.69
C ASP A 137 12.74 5.97 -18.76
N ALA A 138 11.49 6.09 -19.23
CA ALA A 138 10.37 5.40 -18.55
C ALA A 138 10.56 3.86 -18.51
N ARG A 139 11.59 3.33 -19.19
CA ARG A 139 12.05 1.93 -19.12
C ARG A 139 13.37 1.75 -18.37
N ASP A 140 14.08 2.82 -18.03
CA ASP A 140 15.33 2.73 -17.30
C ASP A 140 15.03 2.45 -15.82
N ARG A 141 15.59 1.35 -15.31
CA ARG A 141 15.43 0.94 -13.92
C ARG A 141 16.19 1.85 -12.95
N GLY A 142 17.09 2.70 -13.47
CA GLY A 142 17.99 3.55 -12.69
C GLY A 142 17.58 5.01 -12.54
N SER A 143 16.50 5.47 -13.20
CA SER A 143 16.16 6.90 -13.18
C SER A 143 15.86 7.40 -11.77
N ARG A 144 16.54 8.49 -11.39
CA ARG A 144 16.31 9.20 -10.11
C ARG A 144 15.23 10.28 -10.24
N GLU A 145 14.78 10.56 -11.45
CA GLU A 145 13.73 11.54 -11.71
C GLU A 145 12.36 10.99 -11.33
N ILE A 146 11.55 11.82 -10.67
CA ILE A 146 10.29 11.38 -10.08
C ILE A 146 9.26 11.03 -11.17
N ARG A 147 9.15 11.83 -12.23
CA ARG A 147 8.18 11.61 -13.32
C ARG A 147 8.40 10.27 -14.05
N PRO A 148 9.61 9.97 -14.58
CA PRO A 148 9.90 8.64 -15.14
C PRO A 148 9.63 7.51 -14.17
N ARG A 149 9.98 7.69 -12.89
CA ARG A 149 9.75 6.68 -11.85
C ARG A 149 8.27 6.39 -11.61
N ILE A 150 7.43 7.42 -11.53
CA ILE A 150 5.96 7.26 -11.39
C ILE A 150 5.41 6.54 -12.61
N LEU A 151 5.76 6.99 -13.82
CA LEU A 151 5.30 6.34 -15.05
C LEU A 151 5.73 4.86 -15.09
N ARG A 152 6.98 4.56 -14.77
CA ARG A 152 7.49 3.18 -14.73
C ARG A 152 6.71 2.29 -13.77
N VAL A 153 6.50 2.72 -12.53
CA VAL A 153 5.80 1.91 -11.53
C VAL A 153 4.32 1.69 -11.91
N LEU A 154 3.67 2.70 -12.49
CA LEU A 154 2.30 2.58 -12.99
C LEU A 154 2.21 1.59 -14.17
N HIS A 155 3.14 1.65 -15.12
CA HIS A 155 3.18 0.72 -16.25
C HIS A 155 3.42 -0.73 -15.81
N ASP A 156 4.44 -0.96 -14.98
CA ASP A 156 4.77 -2.31 -14.52
C ASP A 156 3.65 -2.88 -13.63
N GLY A 157 3.11 -2.05 -12.75
CA GLY A 157 1.96 -2.39 -11.90
C GLY A 157 0.73 -2.76 -12.70
N ALA A 158 0.37 -1.95 -13.69
CA ALA A 158 -0.74 -2.25 -14.60
C ALA A 158 -0.51 -3.57 -15.33
N SER A 159 0.71 -3.86 -15.79
CA SER A 159 1.02 -5.13 -16.45
C SER A 159 0.84 -6.35 -15.53
N VAL A 160 1.29 -6.24 -14.27
CA VAL A 160 1.13 -7.30 -13.27
C VAL A 160 -0.33 -7.49 -12.89
N ILE A 161 -1.06 -6.41 -12.62
CA ILE A 161 -2.46 -6.45 -12.21
C ILE A 161 -3.32 -6.99 -13.35
N GLU A 162 -3.14 -6.53 -14.59
CA GLU A 162 -3.86 -7.05 -15.76
C GLU A 162 -3.73 -8.58 -15.89
N THR A 163 -2.51 -9.09 -15.74
CA THR A 163 -2.25 -10.53 -15.83
C THR A 163 -2.97 -11.30 -14.72
N ARG A 164 -2.91 -10.80 -13.48
CA ARG A 164 -3.51 -11.45 -12.32
C ARG A 164 -5.03 -11.25 -12.25
N SER A 165 -5.57 -10.21 -12.86
CA SER A 165 -6.99 -9.88 -12.85
C SER A 165 -7.71 -10.22 -14.15
N LYS A 166 -7.11 -11.05 -15.02
CA LYS A 166 -7.70 -11.38 -16.34
C LYS A 166 -9.11 -11.96 -16.24
N ASN A 167 -9.41 -12.64 -15.14
CA ASN A 167 -10.70 -13.29 -14.86
C ASN A 167 -11.62 -12.42 -13.98
N GLY A 168 -11.29 -11.14 -13.79
CA GLY A 168 -12.06 -10.20 -12.98
C GLY A 168 -11.61 -10.11 -11.50
N PRO A 169 -12.19 -9.16 -10.74
CA PRO A 169 -11.78 -8.84 -9.37
C PRO A 169 -12.01 -9.99 -8.39
N ALA A 170 -13.10 -10.75 -8.52
CA ALA A 170 -13.39 -11.87 -7.62
C ALA A 170 -12.30 -12.96 -7.68
N GLN A 171 -11.87 -13.35 -8.88
CA GLN A 171 -10.80 -14.33 -9.04
C GLN A 171 -9.46 -13.76 -8.58
N TYR A 172 -9.19 -12.48 -8.87
CA TYR A 172 -7.99 -11.80 -8.39
C TYR A 172 -7.85 -11.88 -6.86
N TYR A 173 -8.93 -11.67 -6.12
CA TYR A 173 -8.91 -11.78 -4.66
C TYR A 173 -8.78 -13.23 -4.20
N SER A 174 -9.54 -14.16 -4.78
CA SER A 174 -9.46 -15.58 -4.44
C SER A 174 -8.05 -16.16 -4.67
N ASP A 175 -7.36 -15.73 -5.73
CA ASP A 175 -5.98 -16.14 -6.01
C ASP A 175 -5.02 -15.64 -4.92
N ILE A 176 -5.23 -14.43 -4.39
CA ILE A 176 -4.43 -13.90 -3.27
C ILE A 176 -4.72 -14.70 -2.01
N GLU A 177 -5.98 -14.92 -1.66
CA GLU A 177 -6.41 -15.69 -0.47
C GLU A 177 -5.82 -17.10 -0.44
N TRP A 178 -5.74 -17.75 -1.60
CA TRP A 178 -5.14 -19.08 -1.74
C TRP A 178 -3.69 -19.15 -1.23
N HIS A 179 -2.97 -18.03 -1.30
CA HIS A 179 -1.60 -17.91 -0.81
C HIS A 179 -1.48 -17.50 0.66
N LEU A 180 -2.59 -17.21 1.37
CA LEU A 180 -2.57 -16.72 2.76
C LEU A 180 -2.64 -17.86 3.80
N THR A 181 -2.14 -19.03 3.44
CA THR A 181 -2.17 -20.24 4.30
C THR A 181 -1.07 -20.24 5.35
N SER A 182 0.05 -19.57 5.10
CA SER A 182 1.15 -19.37 6.06
C SER A 182 1.89 -18.06 5.79
N PRO A 183 2.67 -17.54 6.76
CA PRO A 183 3.50 -16.36 6.54
C PRO A 183 4.48 -16.52 5.38
N GLU A 184 5.04 -17.70 5.17
CA GLU A 184 6.00 -18.00 4.12
C GLU A 184 5.35 -17.97 2.73
N THR A 185 4.15 -18.54 2.59
CA THR A 185 3.42 -18.54 1.33
C THR A 185 2.91 -17.14 0.99
N ALA A 186 2.45 -16.39 1.99
CA ALA A 186 2.07 -14.98 1.84
C ALA A 186 3.27 -14.12 1.42
N TRP A 187 4.43 -14.30 2.05
CA TRP A 187 5.66 -13.58 1.71
C TRP A 187 6.13 -13.90 0.29
N LYS A 188 6.12 -15.19 -0.10
CA LYS A 188 6.48 -15.60 -1.46
C LYS A 188 5.57 -14.94 -2.50
N MET A 189 4.25 -14.95 -2.28
CA MET A 189 3.29 -14.30 -3.18
C MET A 189 3.59 -12.80 -3.32
N LEU A 190 3.90 -12.14 -2.20
CA LEU A 190 4.25 -10.72 -2.16
C LEU A 190 5.54 -10.42 -2.93
N SER A 191 6.60 -11.20 -2.71
CA SER A 191 7.86 -11.09 -3.46
C SER A 191 7.66 -11.35 -4.96
N ASP A 192 6.85 -12.37 -5.32
CA ASP A 192 6.51 -12.66 -6.72
C ASP A 192 5.68 -11.53 -7.36
N PHE A 193 4.86 -10.82 -6.57
CA PHE A 193 4.12 -9.65 -7.02
C PHE A 193 5.04 -8.45 -7.28
N SER A 194 5.92 -8.12 -6.34
CA SER A 194 6.84 -6.96 -6.46
C SER A 194 7.97 -7.18 -7.46
N ALA A 195 8.42 -8.41 -7.69
CA ALA A 195 9.62 -8.70 -8.49
C ALA A 195 9.60 -8.11 -9.91
N LYS A 196 8.40 -7.93 -10.48
CA LYS A 196 8.21 -7.39 -11.85
C LYS A 196 7.89 -5.89 -11.88
N ILE A 197 7.81 -5.24 -10.72
CA ILE A 197 7.39 -3.85 -10.59
C ILE A 197 8.57 -3.00 -10.15
N CYS A 198 9.10 -2.21 -11.09
CA CYS A 198 10.25 -1.36 -10.78
C CYS A 198 9.90 -0.33 -9.70
N HIS A 199 10.83 -0.10 -8.77
CA HIS A 199 10.71 0.81 -7.64
C HIS A 199 9.63 0.47 -6.60
N MET A 200 9.03 -0.72 -6.69
CA MET A 200 8.07 -1.23 -5.72
C MET A 200 8.63 -2.46 -5.02
N GLY A 201 9.11 -2.27 -3.79
CA GLY A 201 9.53 -3.38 -2.92
C GLY A 201 8.37 -3.96 -2.11
N GLU A 202 8.65 -5.04 -1.39
CA GLU A 202 7.69 -5.78 -0.57
C GLU A 202 6.95 -4.89 0.43
N GLY A 203 7.61 -3.87 0.99
CA GLY A 203 6.96 -2.95 1.94
C GLY A 203 5.86 -2.08 1.32
N LEU A 204 6.00 -1.65 0.06
CA LEU A 204 4.95 -0.91 -0.65
C LEU A 204 3.88 -1.86 -1.19
N SER A 205 4.27 -3.06 -1.60
CA SER A 205 3.31 -4.10 -1.98
C SER A 205 2.45 -4.55 -0.80
N ALA A 206 3.03 -4.68 0.40
CA ALA A 206 2.27 -5.03 1.60
C ALA A 206 1.24 -3.94 1.93
N ASP A 207 1.63 -2.67 1.79
CA ASP A 207 0.71 -1.55 1.97
C ASP A 207 -0.44 -1.58 0.95
N PHE A 208 -0.14 -1.84 -0.32
CA PHE A 208 -1.15 -2.03 -1.35
C PHE A 208 -2.11 -3.19 -1.01
N MET A 209 -1.58 -4.37 -0.67
CA MET A 209 -2.39 -5.54 -0.35
C MET A 209 -3.31 -5.28 0.86
N LYS A 210 -2.81 -4.58 1.88
CA LYS A 210 -3.60 -4.13 3.03
C LYS A 210 -4.74 -3.19 2.61
N ASN A 211 -4.46 -2.22 1.75
CA ASN A 211 -5.43 -1.22 1.29
C ASN A 211 -6.56 -1.84 0.45
N ILE A 212 -6.28 -2.96 -0.25
CA ILE A 212 -7.31 -3.71 -0.98
C ILE A 212 -7.98 -4.82 -0.14
N GLY A 213 -7.77 -4.86 1.18
CA GLY A 213 -8.50 -5.75 2.10
C GLY A 213 -7.69 -6.87 2.75
N PHE A 214 -6.45 -7.15 2.34
CA PHE A 214 -5.66 -8.27 2.87
C PHE A 214 -4.83 -7.88 4.10
N GLN A 215 -5.46 -7.95 5.28
CA GLN A 215 -4.88 -7.48 6.55
C GLN A 215 -3.69 -8.28 7.07
N VAL A 216 -3.49 -9.50 6.57
CA VAL A 216 -2.31 -10.31 6.93
C VAL A 216 -1.01 -9.66 6.44
N PHE A 217 -1.09 -8.77 5.45
CA PHE A 217 0.04 -7.96 5.02
C PHE A 217 0.13 -6.72 5.89
N VAL A 218 1.13 -6.72 6.76
CA VAL A 218 1.49 -5.54 7.55
C VAL A 218 2.79 -4.99 6.98
N LYS A 219 2.78 -3.71 6.59
CA LYS A 219 4.03 -3.01 6.27
C LYS A 219 4.83 -2.87 7.57
N PRO A 220 6.04 -3.46 7.67
CA PRO A 220 6.89 -3.21 8.82
C PRO A 220 7.32 -1.74 8.77
N ASP A 221 6.81 -0.92 9.69
CA ASP A 221 7.30 0.44 9.83
C ASP A 221 8.58 0.43 10.67
N PHE A 222 9.72 0.47 9.97
CA PHE A 222 11.04 0.48 10.58
C PHE A 222 11.30 1.72 11.46
N HIS A 223 10.55 2.81 11.30
CA HIS A 223 10.63 3.95 12.20
C HIS A 223 9.93 3.65 13.53
N PHE A 224 8.76 3.01 13.51
CA PHE A 224 8.09 2.55 14.72
C PHE A 224 8.87 1.46 15.45
N LEU A 225 9.56 0.55 14.76
CA LEU A 225 10.42 -0.46 15.41
C LEU A 225 11.50 0.13 16.32
N ARG A 226 11.99 1.33 16.00
CA ARG A 226 12.99 2.04 16.83
C ARG A 226 12.38 2.80 18.00
N GLN A 227 11.11 3.22 17.88
CA GLN A 227 10.38 4.03 18.86
C GLN A 227 9.49 3.18 19.79
N LEU A 228 9.19 1.94 19.41
CA LEU A 228 8.40 0.99 20.18
C LEU A 228 8.91 0.78 21.62
N PRO A 229 10.23 0.69 21.88
CA PRO A 229 10.73 0.60 23.26
C PRO A 229 10.35 1.80 24.12
N GLU A 230 10.33 3.01 23.56
CA GLU A 230 9.98 4.24 24.28
C GLU A 230 8.46 4.38 24.49
N LEU A 231 7.66 3.90 23.53
CA LEU A 231 6.18 3.90 23.62
C LEU A 231 5.63 2.78 24.53
N ALA A 232 6.39 1.69 24.68
CA ALA A 232 6.02 0.53 25.50
C ALA A 232 6.10 0.79 27.01
N GLY A 233 6.90 1.79 27.43
CA GLY A 233 7.22 2.06 28.84
C GLY A 233 8.39 1.22 29.34
#